data_AF-A0A497ZSZ5-F1
#
_entry.id   AF-A0A497ZSZ5-F1
#
_cell.length_a   1.000
_cell.length_b   1.000
_cell.length_c   1.000
_cell.angle_alpha   90.00
_cell.angle_beta   90.00
_cell.angle_gamma   90.00
#
_symmetry.space_group_name_H-M   'P 1'
#
loop_
_entity.id
_entity.type
_entity.pdbx_description
1 polymer ?
#
loop_
_entity_poly.entity_id
_entity_poly.type
_entity_poly.pdbx_seq_one_letter_code
_entity_poly.pdbx_strand_id
1 'polypeptide(L)' 'MIALLFSLLTVTMGLNYFGRTNAGMALFLITLALSVYWLKFHATSTLTIQL' A
#
# COMPACT_ATOMS: atom_id res chain seq x y z
N MET A 1 -4.07 -9.07 -0.87
CA MET A 1 -4.17 -7.60 -0.70
C MET A 1 -2.97 -7.04 0.05
N ILE A 2 -2.68 -7.49 1.27
CA ILE A 2 -1.49 -7.01 2.02
C ILE A 2 -0.17 -7.25 1.26
N ALA A 3 -0.01 -8.42 0.61
CA ALA A 3 1.18 -8.74 -0.19
C ALA A 3 1.40 -7.76 -1.36
N LEU A 4 0.32 -7.22 -1.93
CA LEU A 4 0.40 -6.25 -3.02
C LEU A 4 0.91 -4.90 -2.50
N LEU A 5 0.42 -4.45 -1.34
CA LEU A 5 0.92 -3.23 -0.67
C LEU A 5 2.41 -3.34 -0.30
N PHE A 6 2.84 -4.51 0.20
CA PHE A 6 4.26 -4.76 0.47
C PHE A 6 5.09 -4.78 -0.80
N SER A 7 4.61 -5.38 -1.89
CA SER A 7 5.32 -5.36 -3.17
C SER A 7 5.47 -3.94 -3.72
N LEU A 8 4.44 -3.11 -3.62
CA LEU A 8 4.50 -1.70 -4.01
C LEU A 8 5.54 -0.95 -3.18
N LEU A 9 5.55 -1.13 -1.86
CA LEU A 9 6.56 -0.54 -0.98
C LEU A 9 7.99 -0.94 -1.37
N THR A 10 8.22 -2.20 -1.72
CA THR A 10 9.52 -2.70 -2.21
C THR A 10 9.92 -2.02 -3.52
N VAL A 11 8.98 -1.83 -4.46
CA VAL A 11 9.24 -1.08 -5.70
C VAL A 11 9.56 0.39 -5.40
N THR A 12 8.87 1.01 -4.45
CA THR A 12 9.16 2.37 -3.98
C THR A 12 10.60 2.50 -3.46
N MET A 13 11.03 1.54 -2.64
CA MET A 13 12.41 1.46 -2.15
C MET A 13 13.41 1.27 -3.29
N GLY A 14 13.10 0.38 -4.24
CA GLY A 14 13.94 0.16 -5.43
C GLY A 14 14.08 1.42 -6.29
N LEU A 15 12.99 2.14 -6.55
CA LEU A 15 13.03 3.40 -7.30
C LEU A 15 13.89 4.46 -6.61
N ASN A 16 13.79 4.58 -5.29
CA ASN A 16 14.64 5.49 -4.52
C ASN A 16 16.11 5.05 -4.51
N TYR A 17 16.38 3.75 -4.42
CA TYR A 17 17.72 3.19 -4.50
C TYR A 17 18.43 3.54 -5.81
N PHE A 18 17.72 3.54 -6.94
CA PHE A 18 18.26 3.95 -8.25
C PHE A 18 18.21 5.48 -8.49
N GLY A 19 17.97 6.30 -7.46
CA GLY A 19 17.95 7.75 -7.57
C GLY A 19 16.72 8.33 -8.26
N ARG A 20 15.66 7.53 -8.52
CA ARG A 20 14.39 7.99 -9.09
C ARG A 20 13.44 8.47 -7.98
N THR A 21 13.89 9.41 -7.16
CA THR A 21 13.19 9.92 -5.97
C THR A 21 11.81 10.50 -6.29
N ASN A 22 11.63 11.21 -7.40
CA ASN A 22 10.32 11.75 -7.79
C ASN A 22 9.30 10.66 -8.11
N ALA A 23 9.70 9.64 -8.87
CA ALA A 23 8.84 8.49 -9.19
C ALA A 23 8.58 7.64 -7.94
N GLY A 24 9.59 7.44 -7.09
CA GLY A 24 9.45 6.78 -5.80
C GLY A 24 8.47 7.51 -4.88
N MET A 25 8.54 8.85 -4.79
CA MET A 25 7.63 9.64 -3.98
C MET A 25 6.18 9.53 -4.47
N ALA A 26 5.96 9.61 -5.79
CA ALA A 26 4.64 9.43 -6.38
C ALA A 26 4.07 8.04 -6.07
N LEU A 27 4.86 6.97 -6.26
CA LEU A 27 4.44 5.61 -5.97
C LEU A 27 4.17 5.40 -4.47
N PHE A 28 4.97 6.01 -3.60
CA PHE A 28 4.78 5.97 -2.15
C PHE A 28 3.41 6.53 -1.74
N LEU A 29 3.07 7.73 -2.24
CA LEU A 29 1.80 8.39 -1.91
C LEU A 29 0.59 7.59 -2.40
N ILE A 30 0.69 7.00 -3.59
CA ILE A 30 -0.36 6.10 -4.11
C ILE A 30 -0.50 4.87 -3.21
N THR A 31 0.62 4.25 -2.82
CA THR A 31 0.63 3.08 -1.94
C THR A 31 0.03 3.39 -0.57
N LEU A 32 0.32 4.58 -0.03
CA LEU A 32 -0.24 5.07 1.22
C LEU A 32 -1.77 5.26 1.11
N ALA A 33 -2.24 5.94 0.07
CA ALA A 33 -3.67 6.14 -0.16
C ALA A 33 -4.42 4.80 -0.33
N LEU A 34 -3.82 3.85 -1.05
CA LEU A 34 -4.37 2.50 -1.23
C LEU A 34 -4.44 1.74 0.10
N SER A 35 -3.42 1.90 0.95
CA SER A 35 -3.38 1.30 2.30
C SER A 35 -4.51 1.85 3.18
N VAL A 36 -4.71 3.17 3.17
CA VAL A 36 -5.80 3.82 3.91
C VAL A 36 -7.17 3.36 3.39
N TYR A 37 -7.36 3.28 2.08
CA TYR A 37 -8.58 2.75 1.46
C TYR A 37 -8.84 1.30 1.89
N TRP A 38 -7.82 0.45 1.80
CA TRP A 38 -7.94 -0.96 2.15
C TRP A 38 -8.30 -1.13 3.62
N LEU A 39 -7.60 -0.44 4.53
CA LEU A 39 -7.90 -0.43 5.96
C LEU A 39 -9.31 0.07 6.24
N LYS A 40 -9.73 1.18 5.62
CA LYS A 40 -11.11 1.68 5.78
C LYS A 40 -12.12 0.60 5.42
N PHE A 41 -11.96 -0.09 4.30
CA PHE A 41 -12.94 -1.08 3.83
C PHE A 41 -12.89 -2.40 4.60
N HIS A 42 -11.69 -2.91 4.89
CA HIS A 42 -11.50 -4.24 5.48
C HIS A 42 -11.43 -4.23 7.01
N ALA A 43 -11.08 -3.11 7.66
CA ALA A 43 -11.08 -3.00 9.11
C ALA A 43 -12.45 -2.58 9.68
N THR A 44 -13.32 -1.94 8.89
CA THR A 44 -14.70 -1.63 9.30
C THR A 44 -15.73 -2.67 8.88
N SER A 45 -15.34 -3.63 8.04
CA SER A 45 -16.16 -4.81 7.82
C SER A 45 -16.30 -5.53 9.17
N THR A 46 -17.51 -5.56 9.73
CA THR A 46 -17.80 -6.32 10.94
C THR A 46 -17.30 -7.74 10.73
N LEU A 47 -16.58 -8.28 11.71
CA LEU A 47 -16.16 -9.66 11.71
C LEU A 47 -17.44 -10.51 11.73
N THR A 48 -17.98 -10.84 10.55
CA THR A 48 -19.13 -11.74 10.45
C THR A 48 -18.60 -13.11 10.80
N ILE A 49 -18.62 -13.43 12.09
CA ILE A 49 -18.51 -14.80 12.57
C ILE A 49 -19.72 -15.51 11.94
N GLN A 50 -19.48 -16.22 10.85
CA GLN A 50 -20.43 -17.18 10.32
C GLN A 50 -20.42 -18.34 11.32
N LEU A 51 -21.40 -18.31 12.22
CA LEU A 51 -21.67 -19.35 13.20
C LEU A 51 -22.32 -20.55 12.50
#